data_AF-A0A246G7N6-F1
#
_entry.id   AF-A0A246G7N6-F1
#
_cell.length_a   1.000
_cell.length_b   1.000
_cell.length_c   1.000
_cell.angle_alpha   90.00
_cell.angle_beta   90.00
_cell.angle_gamma   90.00
#
_symmetry.space_group_name_H-M   'P 1'
#
loop_
_entity.id
_entity.type
_entity.pdbx_description
1 polymer ?
#
loop_
_entity_poly.entity_id
_entity_poly.type
_entity_poly.pdbx_seq_one_letter_code
_entity_poly.pdbx_strand_id
1 'polypeptide(L)'
;MKTISVEEAKTFYKATECKYEYRTGKYNEYKYNYNVKGYDKEGNQVTGNIDIEGKYGAGIIMTVKKEEINIQVEWIGYGKLQAVDDKGNEYELEVE
;
A
#
# COMPACT_ATOMS: atom_id res chain seq x y z
N MET A 1 -6.74 12.57 19.57
CA MET A 1 -6.24 11.21 19.87
C MET A 1 -7.32 10.24 19.43
N LYS A 2 -7.02 9.28 18.55
CA LYS A 2 -8.01 8.32 18.04
C LYS A 2 -8.07 7.15 19.03
N THR A 3 -9.22 6.95 19.66
CA THR A 3 -9.47 5.86 20.60
C THR A 3 -9.75 4.58 19.82
N ILE A 4 -8.91 3.57 19.97
CA ILE A 4 -9.14 2.22 19.42
C ILE A 4 -10.02 1.41 20.37
N SER A 5 -10.89 0.60 19.79
CA SER A 5 -11.82 -0.28 20.50
C SER A 5 -11.13 -1.49 21.12
N VAL A 6 -11.80 -2.14 22.09
CA VAL A 6 -11.27 -3.32 22.80
C VAL A 6 -11.02 -4.51 21.85
N GLU A 7 -11.76 -4.60 20.74
CA GLU A 7 -11.58 -5.64 19.73
C GLU A 7 -10.33 -5.37 18.87
N GLU A 8 -10.09 -4.12 18.46
CA GLU A 8 -8.88 -3.71 17.73
C GLU A 8 -7.63 -3.87 18.59
N ALA A 9 -7.74 -3.66 19.91
CA ALA A 9 -6.63 -3.85 20.85
C ALA A 9 -6.19 -5.32 20.97
N LYS A 10 -7.08 -6.30 20.73
CA LYS A 10 -6.74 -7.73 20.82
C LYS A 10 -5.83 -8.20 19.68
N THR A 11 -5.87 -7.54 18.53
CA THR A 11 -5.01 -7.85 17.37
C THR A 11 -3.84 -6.89 17.23
N PHE A 12 -3.68 -5.96 18.17
CA PHE A 12 -2.62 -4.96 18.15
C PHE A 12 -1.27 -5.61 18.43
N TYR A 13 -0.52 -5.88 17.37
CA TYR A 13 0.87 -6.32 17.44
C TYR A 13 1.76 -5.20 16.94
N LYS A 14 2.43 -4.51 17.88
CA LYS A 14 3.45 -3.52 17.57
C LYS A 14 4.81 -4.22 17.56
N ALA A 15 5.23 -4.72 16.40
CA ALA A 15 6.59 -5.21 16.21
C ALA A 15 7.51 -3.99 16.10
N THR A 16 8.34 -3.74 17.12
CA THR A 16 9.18 -2.54 17.20
C THR A 16 10.40 -2.57 16.26
N GLU A 17 10.58 -3.60 15.43
CA GLU A 17 11.79 -3.80 14.61
C GLU A 17 11.54 -4.33 13.18
N CYS A 18 10.31 -4.26 12.65
CA CYS A 18 10.04 -4.64 11.25
C CYS A 18 9.18 -3.59 10.55
N LYS A 19 9.48 -3.32 9.27
CA LYS A 19 8.85 -2.36 8.35
C LYS A 19 7.39 -2.69 7.99
N TYR A 20 6.55 -3.05 8.96
CA TYR A 20 5.15 -3.39 8.72
C TYR A 20 4.27 -2.56 9.64
N GLU A 21 3.62 -1.55 9.07
CA GLU A 21 2.71 -0.67 9.79
C GLU A 21 1.33 -1.34 9.95
N TYR A 22 1.05 -1.75 11.20
CA TYR A 22 -0.21 -2.06 11.90
C TYR A 22 -1.36 -2.85 11.22
N ARG A 23 -1.89 -3.83 11.97
CA ARG A 23 -3.14 -4.56 11.71
C ARG A 23 -4.33 -3.87 12.37
N THR A 24 -5.35 -3.48 11.61
CA THR A 24 -6.70 -3.16 12.13
C THR A 24 -7.76 -3.77 11.21
N GLY A 25 -8.79 -4.41 11.79
CA GLY A 25 -9.85 -5.08 11.03
C GLY A 25 -10.73 -6.03 11.84
N LYS A 26 -12.00 -6.20 11.44
CA LYS A 26 -12.87 -7.32 11.88
C LYS A 26 -12.36 -8.63 11.27
N TYR A 27 -12.74 -9.78 11.83
CA TYR A 27 -12.42 -11.10 11.27
C TYR A 27 -12.87 -11.12 9.78
N ASN A 28 -11.91 -11.17 8.83
CA ASN A 28 -12.01 -11.04 7.36
C ASN A 28 -11.84 -9.65 6.68
N GLU A 29 -11.57 -8.57 7.41
CA GLU A 29 -11.32 -7.22 6.84
C GLU A 29 -9.89 -6.74 7.14
N TYR A 30 -8.89 -7.50 6.69
CA TYR A 30 -7.49 -7.14 6.95
C TYR A 30 -7.05 -5.99 6.05
N LYS A 31 -6.60 -4.91 6.69
CA LYS A 31 -5.84 -3.83 6.06
C LYS A 31 -4.36 -4.09 6.22
N TYR A 32 -3.64 -4.03 5.10
CA TYR A 32 -2.19 -4.21 5.05
C TYR A 32 -1.55 -2.97 4.45
N ASN A 33 -0.55 -2.43 5.15
CA ASN A 33 0.31 -1.38 4.62
C ASN A 33 1.57 -1.99 4.00
N TYR A 34 1.91 -1.59 2.78
CA TYR A 34 3.11 -2.03 2.07
C TYR A 34 3.91 -0.86 1.56
N ASN A 35 5.24 -0.97 1.65
CA ASN A 35 6.12 -0.21 0.77
C ASN A 35 6.20 -0.93 -0.57
N VAL A 36 6.22 -0.15 -1.64
CA VAL A 36 6.25 -0.64 -3.01
C VAL A 36 7.32 0.07 -3.81
N LYS A 37 7.84 -0.62 -4.82
CA LYS A 37 8.69 -0.06 -5.86
C LYS A 37 8.22 -0.54 -7.21
N GLY A 38 8.55 0.20 -8.25
CA GLY A 38 8.20 -0.20 -9.61
C GLY A 38 8.69 0.81 -10.62
N TYR A 39 8.06 0.78 -11.79
CA TYR A 39 8.40 1.65 -12.91
C TYR A 39 7.14 2.28 -13.51
N ASP A 40 7.28 3.53 -13.96
CA ASP A 40 6.27 4.14 -14.83
C ASP A 40 6.38 3.61 -16.27
N LYS A 41 5.43 4.02 -17.12
CA LYS A 41 5.40 3.66 -18.55
C LYS A 41 6.64 4.10 -19.35
N GLU A 42 7.39 5.08 -18.85
CA GLU A 42 8.62 5.57 -19.48
C GLU A 42 9.87 4.82 -18.97
N GLY A 43 9.70 3.87 -18.04
CA GLY A 43 10.77 3.10 -17.43
C GLY A 43 11.47 3.82 -16.27
N ASN A 44 10.94 4.93 -15.78
CA ASN A 44 11.50 5.60 -14.61
C ASN A 44 11.04 4.92 -13.33
N GLN A 45 11.96 4.79 -12.37
CA GLN A 45 11.64 4.18 -11.08
C GLN A 45 10.65 5.04 -10.27
N VAL A 46 9.73 4.36 -9.59
CA VAL A 46 8.85 4.93 -8.58
C VAL A 46 8.94 4.12 -7.30
N THR A 47 8.72 4.78 -6.15
CA THR A 47 8.62 4.14 -4.84
C THR A 47 7.42 4.68 -4.11
N GLY A 48 6.71 3.88 -3.33
CA GLY A 48 5.50 4.33 -2.67
C GLY A 48 5.14 3.57 -1.42
N ASN A 49 4.07 4.02 -0.80
CA ASN A 49 3.43 3.38 0.33
C ASN A 49 1.93 3.26 0.04
N ILE A 50 1.37 2.07 0.27
CA ILE A 50 0.00 1.73 -0.08
C ILE A 50 -0.68 0.99 1.06
N ASP A 51 -1.99 1.18 1.17
CA ASP A 51 -2.86 0.39 2.02
C ASP A 51 -3.77 -0.47 1.15
N ILE A 52 -3.82 -1.77 1.43
CA ILE A 52 -4.65 -2.75 0.72
C ILE A 52 -5.65 -3.39 1.68
N GLU A 53 -6.90 -3.50 1.23
CA GLU A 53 -7.96 -4.28 1.85
C GLU A 53 -8.47 -5.33 0.86
N GLY A 54 -8.18 -6.61 1.13
CA GLY A 54 -8.50 -7.70 0.20
C GLY A 54 -7.71 -7.59 -1.11
N LYS A 55 -8.41 -7.44 -2.25
CA LYS A 55 -7.79 -7.38 -3.58
C LYS A 55 -7.34 -5.97 -3.98
N TYR A 56 -7.96 -4.94 -3.41
CA TYR A 56 -7.85 -3.55 -3.85
C TYR A 56 -7.27 -2.66 -2.76
N GLY A 57 -6.62 -1.57 -3.17
CA GLY A 57 -6.04 -0.61 -2.25
C GLY A 57 -5.83 0.76 -2.88
N ALA A 58 -5.19 1.64 -2.12
CA ALA A 58 -4.77 2.94 -2.60
C ALA A 58 -3.52 3.41 -1.86
N GLY A 59 -2.83 4.40 -2.42
CA GLY A 59 -1.70 5.03 -1.75
C GLY A 59 -1.03 6.08 -2.60
N ILE A 60 0.22 6.36 -2.28
CA ILE A 60 1.02 7.39 -2.93
C ILE A 60 2.32 6.77 -3.41
N ILE A 61 2.66 7.01 -4.68
CA ILE A 61 4.00 6.77 -5.21
C ILE A 61 4.72 8.10 -5.45
N MET A 62 6.03 8.06 -5.36
CA MET A 62 6.95 9.17 -5.55
C MET A 62 7.85 8.88 -6.74
N THR A 63 7.93 9.83 -7.65
CA THR A 63 8.82 9.75 -8.82
C THR A 63 10.26 10.14 -8.46
N VAL A 64 11.21 9.86 -9.35
CA VAL A 64 12.59 10.35 -9.22
C VAL A 64 12.70 11.89 -9.13
N LYS A 65 11.67 12.61 -9.61
CA LYS A 65 11.56 14.08 -9.52
C LYS A 65 10.97 14.56 -8.20
N LYS A 66 10.70 13.65 -7.26
CA LYS A 66 10.04 13.90 -5.97
C LYS A 66 8.61 14.43 -6.13
N GLU A 67 7.93 14.03 -7.20
CA GLU A 67 6.50 14.31 -7.39
C GLU A 67 5.71 13.17 -6.76
N GLU A 68 4.70 13.51 -5.96
CA GLU A 68 3.76 12.56 -5.36
C GLU A 68 2.56 12.34 -6.28
N ILE A 69 2.18 11.08 -6.46
CA ILE A 69 1.07 10.66 -7.32
C ILE A 69 0.17 9.73 -6.50
N ASN A 70 -1.11 10.10 -6.38
CA ASN A 70 -2.13 9.24 -5.81
C ASN A 70 -2.46 8.11 -6.79
N ILE A 71 -2.56 6.90 -6.28
CA ILE A 71 -2.83 5.71 -7.07
C ILE A 71 -3.88 4.82 -6.41
N GLN A 72 -4.67 4.14 -7.22
CA GLN A 72 -5.41 2.94 -6.84
C GLN A 72 -4.61 1.72 -7.24
N VAL A 73 -4.67 0.65 -6.45
CA VAL A 73 -3.90 -0.58 -6.70
C VAL A 73 -4.77 -1.83 -6.64
N GLU A 74 -4.37 -2.83 -7.41
CA GLU A 74 -4.98 -4.15 -7.45
C GLU A 74 -3.91 -5.24 -7.44
N TRP A 75 -4.08 -6.27 -6.60
CA TRP A 75 -3.25 -7.48 -6.68
C TRP A 75 -3.48 -8.22 -7.99
N ILE A 76 -2.41 -8.35 -8.79
CA ILE A 76 -2.40 -9.14 -10.03
C ILE A 76 -1.60 -10.44 -9.89
N GLY A 77 -0.83 -10.58 -8.81
CA GLY A 77 -0.06 -11.79 -8.52
C GLY A 77 0.61 -11.72 -7.16
N TYR A 78 1.30 -12.80 -6.77
CA TYR A 78 2.03 -12.83 -5.52
C TYR A 78 3.12 -11.76 -5.51
N GLY A 79 2.97 -10.77 -4.64
CA GLY A 79 3.91 -9.64 -4.52
C GLY A 79 3.84 -8.63 -5.68
N LYS A 80 2.88 -8.76 -6.60
CA LYS A 80 2.74 -7.93 -7.81
C LYS A 80 1.41 -7.19 -7.86
N LEU A 81 1.49 -5.89 -8.13
CA LEU A 81 0.37 -4.97 -8.13
C LEU A 81 0.31 -4.21 -9.45
N GLN A 82 -0.90 -4.05 -9.96
CA GLN A 82 -1.20 -3.05 -10.98
C GLN A 82 -1.68 -1.79 -10.27
N ALA A 83 -1.13 -0.62 -10.64
CA ALA A 83 -1.56 0.66 -10.12
C ALA A 83 -2.02 1.60 -11.24
N VAL A 84 -2.98 2.47 -10.92
CA VAL A 84 -3.51 3.48 -11.85
C VAL A 84 -3.69 4.82 -11.13
N ASP A 85 -3.24 5.92 -11.73
CA ASP A 85 -3.48 7.28 -11.22
C ASP A 85 -4.83 7.87 -11.68
N ASP A 86 -5.19 9.04 -11.15
CA ASP A 86 -6.45 9.73 -11.51
C ASP A 86 -6.52 10.16 -13.00
N LYS A 87 -5.40 10.11 -13.73
CA LYS A 87 -5.30 10.43 -15.16
C LYS A 87 -5.32 9.17 -16.03
N GLY A 88 -5.39 7.98 -15.44
CA GLY A 88 -5.34 6.70 -16.15
C GLY A 88 -3.93 6.26 -16.56
N ASN A 89 -2.87 6.84 -15.99
CA ASN A 89 -1.52 6.31 -16.16
C ASN A 89 -1.37 5.03 -15.31
N GLU A 90 -0.76 4.02 -15.90
CA GLU A 90 -0.54 2.71 -15.29
C GLU A 90 0.88 2.53 -14.78
N TYR A 91 1.04 1.78 -13.68
CA TYR A 91 2.32 1.44 -13.07
C TYR A 91 2.32 -0.02 -12.61
N GLU A 92 3.42 -0.73 -12.89
CA GLU A 92 3.65 -2.07 -12.34
C GLU A 92 4.48 -1.93 -11.07
N LEU A 93 3.94 -2.43 -9.95
CA LEU A 93 4.55 -2.32 -8.63
C LEU A 93 4.79 -3.69 -8.00
N GLU A 94 5.85 -3.77 -7.20
CA GLU A 94 6.18 -4.93 -6.36
C GLU A 94 6.31 -4.49 -4.91
N VAL A 95 5.80 -5.32 -3.98
CA VAL A 95 5.95 -5.08 -2.54
C VAL A 95 7.37 -5.37 -2.06
N GLU A 96 7.83 -4.58 -1.08
CA GLU A 96 9.14 -4.75 -0.43
C GLU A 96 9.09 -5.49 0.92
#